data_AF-A0A7J3FKQ6-F1
#
_entry.id   AF-A0A7J3FKQ6-F1
#
_cell.length_a   1.000
_cell.length_b   1.000
_cell.length_c   1.000
_cell.angle_alpha   90.00
_cell.angle_beta   90.00
_cell.angle_gamma   90.00
#
_symmetry.space_group_name_H-M   'P 1'
#
loop_
_entity.id
_entity.type
_entity.pdbx_description
1 polymer ?
#
loop_
_entity_poly.entity_id
_entity_poly.type
_entity_poly.pdbx_seq_one_letter_code
_entity_poly.pdbx_strand_id
1 'polypeptide(L)'
;MSVSSMLKRCPGVRSLIEPQIMIRECPFCGEEVEFFEYETQLKCPKCGKMVYREPSESCLSWCEYADKCIDDLENRGIISKARAEDLRKNIRKERG
;
A
#
# COMPACT_ATOMS: atom_id res chain seq x y z
N MET A 1 9.53 27.98 -25.53
CA MET A 1 9.27 26.55 -25.84
C MET A 1 8.05 26.12 -25.03
N SER A 2 6.85 26.44 -25.51
CA SER A 2 5.61 26.03 -24.86
C SER A 2 4.99 24.90 -25.67
N VAL A 3 5.11 23.67 -25.17
CA VAL A 3 4.16 22.63 -25.52
C VAL A 3 3.27 22.46 -24.32
N SER A 4 2.22 23.27 -24.29
CA SER A 4 0.99 22.95 -23.57
C SER A 4 0.41 21.72 -24.25
N SER A 5 0.92 20.54 -23.89
CA SER A 5 0.31 19.29 -24.33
C SER A 5 -0.92 19.13 -23.46
N MET A 6 -2.09 19.38 -24.05
CA MET A 6 -3.36 18.82 -23.62
C MET A 6 -3.09 17.44 -23.01
N LEU A 7 -3.42 17.27 -21.73
CA LEU A 7 -3.53 15.95 -21.14
C LEU A 7 -4.47 15.14 -22.05
N LYS A 8 -3.93 14.30 -22.94
CA LYS A 8 -4.69 13.49 -23.91
C LYS A 8 -5.62 12.47 -23.24
N ARG A 9 -5.67 12.49 -21.92
CA ARG A 9 -6.24 11.49 -21.03
C ARG A 9 -6.71 12.20 -19.75
N CYS A 10 -7.83 11.75 -19.19
CA CYS A 10 -8.30 12.22 -17.89
C CYS A 10 -7.21 11.99 -16.83
N PRO A 11 -6.88 12.96 -15.96
CA PRO A 11 -5.83 12.78 -14.95
C PRO A 11 -5.98 11.50 -14.10
N GLY A 12 -7.23 11.14 -13.78
CA GLY A 12 -7.56 9.93 -13.01
C GLY A 12 -7.34 8.60 -13.75
N VAL A 13 -7.10 8.60 -15.07
CA VAL A 13 -6.88 7.37 -15.84
C VAL A 13 -5.41 6.92 -15.82
N ARG A 14 -4.49 7.77 -15.34
CA ARG A 14 -3.05 7.48 -15.37
C ARG A 14 -2.73 6.19 -14.61
N SER A 15 -3.22 6.09 -13.38
CA SER A 15 -3.16 4.92 -12.50
C SER A 15 -3.66 3.61 -13.13
N LEU A 16 -4.70 3.69 -13.96
CA LEU A 16 -5.29 2.52 -14.62
C LEU A 16 -4.46 2.01 -15.80
N ILE A 17 -3.75 2.89 -16.50
CA ILE A 17 -2.98 2.56 -17.71
C ILE A 17 -1.50 2.31 -17.37
N GLU A 18 -1.00 2.98 -16.34
CA GLU A 18 0.40 2.95 -15.91
C GLU A 18 0.46 2.74 -14.38
N PRO A 19 0.00 1.57 -13.88
CA PRO A 19 -0.02 1.30 -12.45
C PRO A 19 1.40 1.25 -11.87
N GLN A 20 1.56 1.77 -10.66
CA GLN A 20 2.83 1.65 -9.94
C GLN A 20 2.97 0.25 -9.34
N ILE A 21 4.19 -0.29 -9.40
CA ILE A 21 4.57 -1.54 -8.75
C ILE A 21 5.23 -1.21 -7.41
N MET A 22 4.80 -1.89 -6.35
CA MET A 22 5.40 -1.82 -5.04
C MET A 22 6.00 -3.17 -4.69
N ILE A 23 7.28 -3.16 -4.30
CA ILE A 23 8.00 -4.36 -3.89
C ILE A 23 7.91 -4.51 -2.38
N ARG A 24 7.64 -5.71 -1.91
CA ARG A 24 7.61 -6.09 -0.49
C ARG A 24 8.25 -7.44 -0.27
N GLU A 25 8.92 -7.62 0.85
CA GLU A 25 9.35 -8.96 1.27
C GLU A 25 8.16 -9.74 1.85
N CYS A 26 8.03 -10.99 1.45
CA CYS A 26 7.06 -11.92 2.00
C CYS A 26 7.39 -12.19 3.48
N PRO A 27 6.49 -11.87 4.44
CA PRO A 27 6.77 -12.01 5.87
C PRO A 27 6.93 -13.47 6.31
N PHE A 28 6.65 -14.42 5.43
CA PHE A 28 6.71 -15.86 5.73
C PHE A 28 7.95 -16.56 5.18
N CYS A 29 8.56 -16.06 4.10
CA CYS A 29 9.68 -16.73 3.44
C CYS A 29 10.75 -15.80 2.87
N GLY A 30 10.59 -14.48 3.03
CA GLY A 30 11.55 -13.46 2.58
C GLY A 30 11.60 -13.21 1.07
N GLU A 31 10.70 -13.82 0.28
CA GLU A 31 10.65 -13.59 -1.17
C GLU A 31 10.14 -12.18 -1.48
N GLU A 32 10.78 -11.49 -2.43
CA GLU A 32 10.23 -10.25 -2.97
C GLU A 32 8.93 -10.54 -3.74
N VAL A 33 7.88 -9.81 -3.38
CA VAL A 33 6.58 -9.85 -4.03
C VAL A 33 6.24 -8.47 -4.56
N GLU A 34 5.69 -8.45 -5.76
CA GLU A 34 5.28 -7.24 -6.47
C GLU A 34 3.77 -7.06 -6.33
N PHE A 35 3.36 -5.90 -5.81
CA PHE A 35 1.96 -5.48 -5.77
C PHE A 35 1.74 -4.39 -6.79
N PHE A 36 0.68 -4.51 -7.60
CA PHE A 36 0.15 -3.35 -8.28
C PHE A 36 -0.52 -2.39 -7.28
N GLU A 37 -0.54 -1.10 -7.60
CA GLU A 37 -1.09 -0.06 -6.72
C GLU A 37 -2.55 -0.29 -6.24
N TYR A 38 -3.33 -1.06 -7.00
CA TYR A 38 -4.72 -1.42 -6.72
C TYR A 38 -4.87 -2.79 -6.04
N GLU A 39 -3.79 -3.56 -5.89
CA GLU A 39 -3.82 -4.85 -5.21
C GLU A 39 -3.67 -4.68 -3.70
N THR A 40 -4.49 -5.42 -2.95
CA THR A 40 -4.47 -5.43 -1.48
C THR A 40 -3.85 -6.71 -0.91
N GLN A 41 -3.89 -7.79 -1.68
CA GLN A 41 -3.33 -9.08 -1.32
C GLN A 41 -2.97 -9.87 -2.58
N LEU A 42 -1.97 -10.74 -2.47
CA LEU A 42 -1.60 -11.69 -3.50
C LEU A 42 -1.08 -12.98 -2.88
N LYS A 43 -0.96 -14.04 -3.69
CA LYS A 43 -0.34 -15.29 -3.26
C LYS A 43 1.16 -15.24 -3.53
N CYS A 44 1.98 -15.42 -2.51
CA CYS A 44 3.44 -15.47 -2.68
C CYS A 44 3.82 -16.58 -3.67
N PRO A 45 4.59 -16.30 -4.73
CA PRO A 45 4.93 -17.28 -5.76
C PRO A 45 5.83 -18.41 -5.23
N LYS A 46 6.59 -18.16 -4.15
CA LYS A 46 7.50 -19.14 -3.56
C LYS A 46 6.86 -20.04 -2.50
N CYS A 47 6.18 -19.46 -1.50
CA CYS A 47 5.64 -20.25 -0.39
C CYS A 47 4.13 -20.49 -0.47
N GLY A 48 3.43 -19.84 -1.39
CA GLY A 48 1.99 -20.01 -1.59
C GLY A 48 1.09 -19.40 -0.51
N LYS A 49 1.63 -18.71 0.49
CA LYS A 49 0.84 -17.99 1.50
C LYS A 49 0.30 -16.67 0.95
N MET A 50 -0.83 -16.22 1.49
CA MET A 50 -1.39 -14.90 1.17
C MET A 50 -0.56 -13.81 1.83
N VAL A 51 -0.01 -12.91 1.02
CA VAL A 51 0.71 -11.71 1.47
C VAL A 51 -0.21 -10.52 1.26
N TYR A 52 -0.23 -9.62 2.24
CA TYR A 52 -1.04 -8.42 2.23
C TYR A 52 -0.15 -7.21 2.01
N ARG A 53 -0.66 -6.26 1.25
CA ARG A 53 -0.03 -4.96 1.10
C ARG A 53 -0.23 -4.15 2.39
N GLU A 54 0.78 -3.37 2.77
CA GLU A 54 0.60 -2.34 3.79
C GLU A 54 -0.24 -1.16 3.26
N PRO A 55 -1.04 -0.51 4.13
CA PRO A 55 -1.75 0.71 3.76
C PRO A 55 -0.78 1.80 3.33
N SER A 56 -1.08 2.47 2.22
CA SER A 56 -0.34 3.65 1.76
C SER A 56 -0.59 4.85 2.68
N GLU A 57 0.30 5.83 2.65
CA GLU A 57 0.09 7.12 3.34
C GLU A 57 -1.25 7.75 2.96
N SER A 58 -1.56 7.76 1.67
CA SER A 58 -2.86 8.21 1.18
C SER A 58 -4.03 7.43 1.78
N CYS A 59 -3.92 6.13 2.06
CA CYS A 59 -4.98 5.37 2.71
C CYS A 59 -5.12 5.77 4.18
N LEU A 60 -4.00 6.01 4.86
CA LEU A 60 -3.97 6.40 6.27
C LEU A 60 -4.49 7.82 6.53
N SER A 61 -4.37 8.71 5.53
CA SER A 61 -4.73 10.12 5.64
C SER A 61 -6.23 10.37 5.82
N TRP A 62 -7.06 9.74 4.99
CA TRP A 62 -8.50 10.02 4.92
C TRP A 62 -9.38 8.89 5.46
N CYS A 63 -8.87 7.67 5.59
CA CYS A 63 -9.69 6.53 5.97
C CYS A 63 -10.04 6.56 7.48
N GLU A 64 -11.33 6.60 7.80
CA GLU A 64 -11.81 6.54 9.20
C GLU A 64 -11.44 5.22 9.91
N TYR A 65 -11.24 4.14 9.15
CA TYR A 65 -10.90 2.81 9.65
C TYR A 65 -9.39 2.53 9.66
N ALA A 66 -8.54 3.53 9.42
CA ALA A 66 -7.09 3.34 9.33
C ALA A 66 -6.50 2.67 10.58
N ASP A 67 -6.92 3.09 11.78
CA ASP A 67 -6.48 2.49 13.04
C ASP A 67 -6.87 1.01 13.14
N LYS A 68 -8.12 0.66 12.82
CA LYS A 68 -8.61 -0.73 12.83
C LYS A 68 -7.89 -1.61 11.81
N CYS A 69 -7.52 -1.03 10.65
CA CYS A 69 -6.76 -1.74 9.62
C CYS A 69 -5.35 -2.10 10.14
N ILE A 70 -4.66 -1.17 10.79
CA ILE A 70 -3.35 -1.43 11.40
C ILE A 70 -3.47 -2.50 12.49
N ASP A 71 -4.49 -2.42 13.33
CA ASP A 71 -4.73 -3.40 14.39
C ASP A 71 -4.96 -4.82 13.84
N ASP A 72 -5.75 -4.98 12.76
CA ASP A 72 -5.95 -6.28 12.10
C ASP A 72 -4.63 -6.85 11.56
N LEU A 73 -3.83 -6.02 10.88
CA LEU A 73 -2.56 -6.45 10.31
C LEU A 73 -1.56 -6.85 11.40
N GLU A 74 -1.51 -6.13 12.51
CA GLU A 74 -0.67 -6.43 13.66
C GLU A 74 -1.10 -7.75 14.33
N ASN A 75 -2.39 -7.92 14.60
CA ASN A 75 -2.95 -9.13 15.23
C ASN A 75 -2.72 -10.39 14.40
N ARG A 76 -2.70 -10.25 13.06
CA ARG A 76 -2.46 -11.37 12.13
C ARG A 76 -0.97 -11.65 11.91
N GLY A 77 -0.09 -10.89 12.54
CA GLY A 77 1.37 -11.02 12.40
C GLY A 77 1.88 -10.68 11.00
N ILE A 78 1.12 -9.88 10.24
CA ILE A 78 1.50 -9.43 8.89
C ILE A 78 2.53 -8.31 9.00
N ILE A 79 2.38 -7.43 10.00
CA ILE A 79 3.31 -6.34 10.30
C ILE A 79 3.86 -6.49 11.72
N SER A 80 5.08 -5.98 11.93
CA SER A 80 5.69 -5.95 13.27
C SER A 80 5.10 -4.82 14.13
N LYS A 81 5.21 -4.94 15.46
CA LYS A 81 4.79 -3.88 16.39
C LYS A 81 5.44 -2.53 16.10
N ALA A 82 6.75 -2.55 15.83
CA ALA A 82 7.50 -1.35 15.46
C ALA A 82 6.93 -0.72 14.19
N ARG A 83 6.61 -1.55 13.18
CA ARG A 83 6.02 -1.08 11.93
C ARG A 83 4.62 -0.50 12.13
N ALA A 84 3.78 -1.16 12.94
CA ALA A 84 2.45 -0.67 13.28
C ALA A 84 2.48 0.70 13.95
N GLU A 85 3.44 0.93 14.86
CA GLU A 85 3.65 2.23 15.50
C GLU A 85 4.02 3.33 14.50
N ASP A 86 4.88 3.03 13.53
CA ASP A 86 5.24 3.99 12.48
C ASP A 86 4.04 4.35 11.58
N LEU A 87 3.21 3.37 11.21
CA LEU A 87 1.98 3.62 10.45
C LEU A 87 1.00 4.52 11.24
N ARG A 88 0.88 4.31 12.57
CA ARG A 88 0.03 5.16 13.43
C ARG A 88 0.53 6.61 13.52
N LYS A 89 1.85 6.85 13.45
CA LYS A 89 2.41 8.21 13.41
C LYS A 89 1.99 8.96 12.13
N ASN A 90 1.90 8.25 11.00
CA ASN A 90 1.49 8.84 9.73
C ASN A 90 0.02 9.31 9.76
N ILE A 91 -0.89 8.52 10.36
CA ILE A 91 -2.31 8.93 10.54
C ILE A 91 -2.41 10.28 11.26
N ARG A 92 -1.62 10.47 12.32
CA ARG A 92 -1.70 11.68 13.17
C ARG A 92 -1.13 12.92 12.49
N LYS A 93 -0.19 12.75 11.55
CA LYS A 93 0.48 13.86 10.86
C LYS A 93 -0.41 14.53 9.82
N GLU A 94 -1.36 13.79 9.22
CA GLU A 94 -2.25 14.31 8.17
C GLU A 94 -3.64 14.75 8.69
N ARG A 95 -4.04 14.29 9.88
CA ARG A 95 -5.26 14.74 10.56
C ARG A 95 -5.05 15.99 11.43
N GLY A 96 -3.82 16.52 11.46
CA GLY A 96 -3.41 17.70 12.23
C GLY A 96 -3.40 18.97 11.39
#